data_AF-A0A7C4FNW1-F1
#
_entry.id   AF-A0A7C4FNW1-F1
#
_cell.length_a   1.000
_cell.length_b   1.000
_cell.length_c   1.000
_cell.angle_alpha   90.00
_cell.angle_beta   90.00
_cell.angle_gamma   90.00
#
_symmetry.space_group_name_H-M   'P 1'
#
loop_
_entity.id
_entity.type
_entity.pdbx_description
1 polymer ?
#
loop_
_entity_poly.entity_id
_entity_poly.type
_entity_poly.pdbx_seq_one_letter_code
_entity_poly.pdbx_strand_id
1 'polypeptide(L)' 'SRAKAGIRGETLIINLPGSPKAIEEIFPHITEIIEHAVRKIKGDPHECARG' A
#
# COMPACT_ATOMS: atom_id res chain seq x y z
N SER A 1 -14.23 -7.20 -6.19
CA SER A 1 -13.15 -6.22 -5.95
C SER A 1 -11.88 -6.74 -6.60
N ARG A 2 -11.29 -6.01 -7.55
CA ARG A 2 -10.04 -6.39 -8.26
C ARG A 2 -8.93 -5.37 -7.97
N ALA A 3 -8.86 -4.89 -6.72
CA ALA A 3 -7.74 -4.07 -6.30
C ALA A 3 -6.47 -4.93 -6.46
N LYS A 4 -5.65 -4.58 -7.45
CA LYS A 4 -4.37 -5.21 -7.72
C LYS A 4 -3.30 -4.26 -7.22
N ALA A 5 -2.42 -4.77 -6.38
CA ALA A 5 -1.19 -4.10 -5.97
C ALA A 5 -0.01 -4.99 -6.36
N GLY A 6 1.13 -4.38 -6.66
CA GLY A 6 2.34 -5.09 -7.05
C GLY A 6 3.58 -4.24 -6.87
N ILE A 7 4.75 -4.86 -7.01
CA ILE A 7 6.05 -4.23 -6.85
C ILE A 7 6.85 -4.46 -8.13
N ARG A 8 7.49 -3.40 -8.62
CA ARG A 8 8.42 -3.47 -9.75
C ARG A 8 9.76 -2.86 -9.32
N GLY A 9 10.75 -3.71 -9.03
CA GLY A 9 12.01 -3.26 -8.46
C GLY A 9 11.75 -2.58 -7.11
N GLU A 10 12.12 -1.30 -7.00
CA GLU A 10 11.89 -0.48 -5.81
C GLU A 10 10.60 0.36 -5.85
N THR A 11 9.72 0.11 -6.83
CA THR A 11 8.49 0.88 -7.02
C THR A 11 7.25 0.10 -6.60
N LEU A 12 6.43 0.67 -5.73
CA LEU A 12 5.10 0.17 -5.36
C LEU A 12 4.05 0.67 -6.36
N ILE A 13 3.24 -0.24 -6.90
CA ILE A 13 2.15 0.05 -7.84
C ILE A 13 0.84 -0.39 -7.18
N ILE A 14 -0.09 0.54 -6.97
CA ILE A 14 -1.40 0.28 -6.35
C ILE A 14 -2.53 0.80 -7.22
N ASN A 15 -3.55 -0.03 -7.46
CA ASN A 15 -4.79 0.43 -8.07
C ASN A 15 -5.75 0.94 -6.99
N LEU A 16 -6.01 2.24 -7.02
CA LEU A 16 -6.98 2.88 -6.12
C LEU A 16 -8.40 2.87 -6.72
N PRO A 17 -9.44 2.98 -5.88
CA PRO A 17 -10.81 3.19 -6.36
C PRO A 17 -10.90 4.49 -7.18
N GLY A 18 -11.71 4.50 -8.24
CA GLY A 18 -11.88 5.67 -9.10
C GLY A 18 -12.75 6.79 -8.51
N SER A 19 -13.34 6.60 -7.34
CA SER A 19 -14.18 7.61 -6.68
C SER A 19 -13.41 8.31 -5.57
N PRO A 20 -13.34 9.66 -5.57
CA PRO A 20 -12.68 10.43 -4.51
C PRO A 20 -13.22 10.11 -3.11
N LYS A 21 -14.53 9.91 -2.99
CA LYS A 21 -15.19 9.56 -1.72
C LYS A 21 -14.68 8.23 -1.15
N ALA A 22 -14.53 7.22 -2.00
CA ALA A 22 -13.99 5.93 -1.58
C ALA A 22 -12.51 6.02 -1.21
N ILE A 23 -11.76 6.95 -1.81
CA ILE A 23 -10.39 7.23 -1.42
C ILE A 23 -10.37 7.90 -0.04
N GLU A 24 -11.17 8.93 0.21
CA GLU A 24 -11.22 9.64 1.51
C GLU A 24 -11.51 8.70 2.69
N GLU A 25 -12.40 7.72 2.51
CA GLU A 25 -12.74 6.74 3.55
C GLU A 25 -11.57 5.77 3.86
N ILE A 26 -10.73 5.45 2.87
CA ILE A 26 -9.62 4.49 3.03
C ILE A 26 -8.25 5.15 3.17
N PHE A 27 -8.10 6.42 2.82
CA PHE A 27 -6.81 7.12 2.77
C PHE A 27 -6.06 7.11 4.11
N PRO A 28 -6.72 7.33 5.27
CA PRO A 28 -6.04 7.27 6.56
C PRO A 28 -5.41 5.89 6.81
N HIS A 29 -6.11 4.82 6.43
CA HIS A 29 -5.67 3.44 6.61
C HIS A 29 -4.62 3.02 5.58
N ILE A 30 -4.73 3.50 4.34
CA ILE A 30 -3.81 3.11 3.26
C ILE A 30 -2.45 3.80 3.38
N THR A 31 -2.38 4.98 4.00
CA THR A 31 -1.13 5.74 4.15
C THR A 31 -0.11 4.94 4.98
N GLU A 32 -0.52 4.40 6.13
CA GLU A 32 0.35 3.56 6.97
C GLU A 32 0.82 2.30 6.23
N ILE A 33 -0.07 1.68 5.45
CA ILE A 33 0.24 0.49 4.65
C ILE A 33 1.24 0.83 3.54
N ILE A 34 1.07 1.96 2.86
CA ILE A 34 1.98 2.44 1.80
C ILE A 34 3.37 2.71 2.37
N GLU A 35 3.46 3.40 3.51
CA GLU A 35 4.74 3.68 4.16
C GLU A 35 5.48 2.39 4.54
N HIS A 36 4.76 1.42 5.13
CA HIS A 36 5.33 0.13 5.46
C HIS A 36 5.79 -0.63 4.20
N ALA A 37 4.95 -0.67 3.15
CA ALA A 37 5.28 -1.32 1.89
C ALA A 37 6.53 -0.71 1.24
N VAL A 38 6.66 0.63 1.25
CA VAL A 38 7.86 1.32 0.73
C VAL A 38 9.10 0.97 1.55
N ARG A 39 9.00 0.90 2.88
CA ARG A 39 10.13 0.44 3.74
C ARG A 39 10.54 -0.98 3.39
N LYS A 40 9.58 -1.90 3.29
CA LYS A 40 9.79 -3.30 2.88
C LYS A 40 10.51 -3.41 1.53
N ILE A 41 10.08 -2.62 0.56
CA ILE A 41 10.66 -2.59 -0.78
C ILE A 41 12.12 -2.10 -0.76
N LYS A 42 12.45 -1.16 0.12
CA LYS A 42 13.82 -0.68 0.34
C LYS A 42 14.71 -1.63 1.15
N GLY A 43 14.22 -2.84 1.46
CA GLY A 43 14.99 -3.86 2.18
C GLY A 43 14.83 -3.81 3.71
N ASP A 44 13.79 -3.15 4.22
CA ASP A 44 13.52 -3.14 5.66
C ASP A 44 13.11 -4.54 6.16
N PRO A 45 13.80 -5.11 7.17
CA PRO A 45 13.53 -6.44 7.69
C PRO A 45 12.26 -6.52 8.56
N HIS A 46 11.59 -5.40 8.86
CA HIS A 46 10.41 -5.38 9.73
C HIS A 46 9.31 -6.31 9.23
N GLU A 47 8.74 -7.17 10.07
CA GLU A 47 7.67 -8.07 9.66
C GLU A 47 6.42 -7.31 9.20
N CYS A 48 5.78 -7.79 8.13
CA CYS A 48 4.48 -7.30 7.66
C CYS A 48 3.33 -7.74 8.57
N ALA A 49 3.58 -8.67 9.50
CA ALA A 49 2.60 -9.23 10.40
C ALA A 49 2.94 -8.84 11.85
N ARG A 50 2.06 -8.07 12.49
CA ARG A 50 1.76 -8.32 13.90
C ARG A 50 0.65 -9.36 13.90
N GLY A 51 1.04 -10.63 13.86
CA GLY A 51 0.20 -11.79 14.10
C GLY A 51 0.69 -12.47 15.36
#